data_AF-A0A7X2XXE0-F1
#
_entry.id   AF-A0A7X2XXE0-F1
#
_cell.length_a   1.000
_cell.length_b   1.000
_cell.length_c   1.000
_cell.angle_alpha   90.00
_cell.angle_beta   90.00
_cell.angle_gamma   90.00
#
_symmetry.space_group_name_H-M   'P 1'
#
loop_
_entity.id
_entity.type
_entity.pdbx_description
1 polymer ?
#
loop_
_entity_poly.entity_id
_entity_poly.type
_entity_poly.pdbx_seq_one_letter_code
_entity_poly.pdbx_strand_id
1 'polypeptide(L)'
;MANKNDKITLTPEAFAEAVLGGNPKHDDEDDKSYIKRQLTLYLEALLLAQDFNDLEETRFDVAKSDQRNSILTKIIEHRYEGSGRDE
;
A
#
# COMPACT_ATOMS: atom_id res chain seq x y z
N MET A 1 -17.96 4.51 7.34
CA MET A 1 -17.71 3.45 6.34
C MET A 1 -16.60 3.96 5.46
N ALA A 2 -15.40 3.39 5.54
CA ALA A 2 -14.27 3.83 4.72
C ALA A 2 -14.59 3.50 3.25
N ASN A 3 -14.44 4.48 2.36
CA ASN A 3 -14.66 4.30 0.94
C ASN A 3 -13.61 3.30 0.42
N LYS A 4 -14.00 2.34 -0.42
CA LYS A 4 -13.08 1.34 -1.02
C LYS A 4 -11.99 1.95 -1.93
N ASN A 5 -11.89 3.28 -1.99
CA ASN A 5 -11.07 4.03 -2.94
C ASN A 5 -10.09 5.00 -2.25
N ASP A 6 -10.05 5.02 -0.93
CA ASP A 6 -9.10 5.89 -0.21
C ASP A 6 -7.77 5.14 -0.09
N LYS A 7 -6.78 5.51 -0.90
CA LYS A 7 -5.41 4.98 -0.85
C LYS A 7 -4.87 5.20 0.56
N ILE A 8 -4.50 4.13 1.26
CA ILE A 8 -3.87 4.25 2.57
C ILE A 8 -2.37 4.32 2.34
N THR A 9 -1.75 5.44 2.72
CA THR A 9 -0.29 5.56 2.71
C THR A 9 0.22 5.87 4.11
N LEU A 10 1.43 5.40 4.38
CA LEU A 10 2.16 5.70 5.60
C LEU A 10 3.16 6.81 5.32
N THR A 11 3.37 7.72 6.28
CA THR A 11 4.58 8.55 6.33
C THR A 11 5.67 7.68 6.97
N PRO A 12 6.70 7.24 6.22
CA PRO A 12 7.65 6.25 6.72
C PRO A 12 8.33 6.67 8.02
N GLU A 13 8.75 7.92 8.12
CA GLU A 13 9.43 8.46 9.29
C GLU A 13 8.52 8.46 10.52
N ALA A 14 7.27 8.93 10.36
CA ALA A 14 6.30 8.95 11.45
C ALA A 14 5.91 7.53 11.91
N PHE A 15 5.84 6.58 10.98
CA PHE A 15 5.63 5.17 11.31
C PHE A 15 6.82 4.60 12.09
N ALA A 16 8.04 4.83 11.61
CA ALA A 16 9.25 4.36 12.27
C ALA A 16 9.41 4.94 13.68
N GLU A 17 9.16 6.24 13.86
CA GLU A 17 9.16 6.89 15.18
C GLU A 17 8.11 6.29 16.13
N ALA A 18 6.91 5.99 15.63
CA ALA A 18 5.88 5.34 16.43
C ALA A 18 6.28 3.92 16.87
N VAL A 19 6.94 3.16 15.99
CA VAL A 19 7.49 1.83 16.29
C VAL A 19 8.58 1.91 17.36
N LEU A 20 9.49 2.89 17.27
CA LEU A 20 10.52 3.10 18.30
C LEU A 20 9.91 3.45 19.66
N GLY A 21 8.89 4.32 19.69
CA GLY A 21 8.21 4.72 20.92
C GLY A 21 7.57 3.55 21.68
N GLY A 22 7.21 2.47 20.97
CA GLY A 22 6.70 1.24 21.57
C GLY A 22 7.77 0.25 22.03
N ASN A 23 9.06 0.57 21.86
CA ASN A 23 10.15 -0.36 22.08
C ASN A 23 11.22 0.19 23.03
N PRO A 24 10.93 0.26 24.34
CA PRO A 24 11.85 0.81 25.32
C PRO A 24 13.10 -0.07 25.51
N LYS A 25 14.10 0.52 26.17
CA LYS A 25 15.30 -0.17 26.63
C LYS A 25 14.93 -1.27 27.64
N HIS A 26 15.57 -2.43 27.56
CA HIS A 26 15.40 -3.48 28.57
C HIS A 26 16.27 -3.22 29.81
N ASP A 27 15.82 -3.72 30.97
CA ASP A 27 16.49 -3.48 32.26
C ASP A 27 17.96 -3.94 32.27
N ASP A 28 18.26 -5.05 31.59
CA ASP A 28 19.60 -5.66 31.52
C ASP A 28 20.40 -5.29 30.25
N GLU A 29 19.91 -4.32 29.46
CA GLU A 29 20.55 -3.93 28.20
C GLU A 29 21.55 -2.78 28.42
N ASP A 30 22.73 -2.84 27.80
CA ASP A 30 23.65 -1.71 27.79
C ASP A 30 23.25 -0.66 26.74
N ASP A 31 23.64 0.61 26.95
CA ASP A 31 23.23 1.71 26.07
C ASP A 31 23.66 1.51 24.61
N LYS A 32 24.82 0.90 24.36
CA LYS A 32 25.31 0.69 23.01
C LYS A 32 24.50 -0.37 22.28
N SER A 33 24.15 -1.46 22.97
CA SER A 33 23.26 -2.49 22.44
C SER A 33 21.86 -1.92 22.18
N TYR A 34 21.32 -1.15 23.13
CA TYR A 34 20.05 -0.46 22.99
C TYR A 34 20.01 0.46 21.77
N ILE A 35 20.97 1.38 21.64
CA ILE A 35 21.02 2.34 20.53
C ILE A 35 21.13 1.62 19.17
N LYS A 36 21.96 0.56 19.09
CA LYS A 36 22.07 -0.24 17.87
C LYS A 36 20.74 -0.90 17.49
N ARG A 37 20.06 -1.48 18.47
CA ARG A 37 18.76 -2.12 18.28
C ARG A 37 17.69 -1.12 17.82
N GLN A 38 17.65 0.07 18.42
CA GLN A 38 16.77 1.16 18.00
C GLN A 38 17.08 1.62 16.56
N LEU A 39 18.36 1.76 16.21
CA LEU A 39 18.75 2.15 14.86
C LEU A 39 18.33 1.09 13.81
N THR A 40 18.55 -0.19 14.11
CA THR A 40 18.11 -1.28 13.24
C THR A 40 16.59 -1.27 13.07
N LEU A 41 15.85 -1.18 14.19
CA LEU A 41 14.39 -1.15 14.17
C LEU A 41 13.83 0.03 13.39
N TYR A 42 14.46 1.20 13.50
CA TYR A 42 14.07 2.39 12.74
C TYR A 42 14.21 2.19 11.22
N LEU A 43 15.36 1.67 10.80
CA LEU A 43 15.65 1.42 9.38
C LEU A 43 14.71 0.35 8.79
N GLU A 44 14.45 -0.72 9.54
CA GLU A 44 13.52 -1.78 9.15
C GLU A 44 12.09 -1.23 9.02
N ALA A 45 11.64 -0.40 9.97
CA ALA A 45 10.33 0.21 9.93
C ALA A 45 10.15 1.18 8.75
N LEU A 46 11.20 1.95 8.42
CA LEU A 46 11.22 2.81 7.23
C LEU A 46 11.02 2.00 5.94
N LEU A 47 11.82 0.94 5.76
CA LEU A 47 11.73 0.08 4.59
C LEU A 47 10.36 -0.58 4.49
N LEU A 48 9.83 -1.07 5.61
CA LEU A 48 8.51 -1.71 5.65
C LEU A 48 7.38 -0.74 5.25
N ALA A 49 7.45 0.52 5.69
CA ALA A 49 6.47 1.54 5.31
C ALA A 49 6.58 1.93 3.83
N GLN A 50 7.79 1.97 3.28
CA GLN A 50 8.03 2.20 1.85
C GLN A 50 7.46 1.05 1.02
N ASP A 51 7.81 -0.19 1.36
CA ASP A 51 7.30 -1.38 0.68
C ASP A 51 5.76 -1.44 0.71
N PHE A 52 5.16 -1.08 1.85
CA PHE A 52 3.70 -0.97 1.97
C PHE A 52 3.11 0.05 0.99
N ASN A 53 3.69 1.24 0.92
CA ASN A 53 3.23 2.30 0.03
C ASN A 53 3.35 1.91 -1.46
N ASP A 54 4.45 1.24 -1.83
CA ASP A 54 4.70 0.77 -3.20
C ASP A 54 3.72 -0.34 -3.61
N LEU A 55 3.40 -1.24 -2.68
CA LEU A 55 2.39 -2.29 -2.90
C LEU A 55 0.98 -1.69 -3.04
N GLU A 56 0.65 -0.68 -2.23
CA GLU A 56 -0.64 0.02 -2.32
C GLU A 56 -0.80 0.74 -3.66
N GLU A 57 0.27 1.39 -4.15
CA GLU A 57 0.29 2.01 -5.48
C GLU A 57 0.04 0.98 -6.59
N THR A 58 0.79 -0.11 -6.58
CA THR A 58 0.70 -1.16 -7.58
C THR A 58 -0.69 -1.82 -7.62
N ARG A 59 -1.27 -2.11 -6.45
CA ARG A 59 -2.63 -2.70 -6.34
C ARG A 59 -3.69 -1.79 -6.92
N PHE A 60 -3.56 -0.48 -6.71
CA PHE A 60 -4.52 0.49 -7.20
C PHE A 60 -4.45 0.67 -8.72
N ASP A 61 -3.25 0.61 -9.29
CA ASP A 61 -3.06 0.69 -10.74
C ASP A 61 -3.62 -0.52 -11.49
N VAL A 62 -3.43 -1.72 -10.94
CA VAL A 62 -4.06 -2.95 -11.48
C VAL A 62 -5.58 -2.85 -11.40
N ALA A 63 -6.14 -2.45 -10.26
CA ALA A 63 -7.59 -2.30 -10.10
C ALA A 63 -8.19 -1.28 -11.08
N LYS A 64 -7.50 -0.16 -11.34
CA LYS A 64 -7.90 0.81 -12.37
C LYS A 64 -7.83 0.25 -13.79
N SER A 65 -6.79 -0.51 -14.10
CA SER A 65 -6.62 -1.16 -15.41
C SER A 65 -7.76 -2.15 -15.68
N ASP A 66 -8.09 -2.99 -14.69
CA ASP A 66 -9.19 -3.96 -14.79
C ASP A 66 -10.54 -3.26 -14.95
N GLN A 67 -10.77 -2.18 -14.20
CA GLN A 67 -11.98 -1.37 -14.34
C GLN A 67 -12.08 -0.76 -15.75
N ARG A 68 -11.00 -0.18 -16.28
CA ARG A 68 -10.95 0.35 -17.65
C ARG A 68 -11.23 -0.73 -18.70
N ASN A 69 -10.60 -1.89 -18.57
CA ASN A 69 -10.82 -3.01 -19.48
C ASN A 69 -12.29 -3.47 -19.44
N SER A 70 -12.89 -3.57 -18.26
CA SER A 70 -14.31 -3.94 -18.13
C SER A 70 -15.26 -2.94 -18.82
N ILE A 71 -14.93 -1.64 -18.79
CA ILE A 71 -15.70 -0.60 -19.47
C ILE A 71 -15.54 -0.75 -21.00
N LEU A 72 -14.32 -0.96 -21.47
CA LEU A 72 -14.05 -1.16 -22.90
C LEU A 72 -14.74 -2.41 -23.45
N THR A 73 -14.73 -3.53 -22.72
CA THR A 73 -15.43 -4.76 -23.09
C THR A 73 -16.94 -4.51 -23.23
N LYS A 74 -17.57 -3.82 -22.29
CA LYS A 74 -19.00 -3.47 -22.39
C LYS A 74 -19.32 -2.60 -23.60
N ILE A 75 -18.45 -1.64 -23.93
CA ILE A 75 -18.63 -0.78 -25.12
C ILE A 75 -18.53 -1.62 -26.42
N ILE A 76 -17.63 -2.60 -26.43
CA ILE A 76 -17.43 -3.52 -27.55
C ILE A 76 -18.65 -4.42 -27.72
N GLU A 77 -19.11 -5.09 -26.66
CA GLU A 77 -20.30 -5.94 -26.64
C GLU A 77 -21.53 -5.20 -27.17
N HIS A 78 -21.77 -3.98 -26.67
CA HIS A 78 -22.92 -3.16 -27.09
C HIS A 78 -22.88 -2.78 -28.58
N ARG A 79 -21.69 -2.65 -29.17
CA ARG A 79 -21.52 -2.35 -30.60
C ARG A 79 -21.83 -3.55 -31.49
N TYR A 80 -21.51 -4.76 -31.03
CA TYR A 80 -21.74 -6.00 -31.79
C TYR A 80 -23.15 -6.58 -31.60
N GLU A 81 -23.79 -6.35 -30.44
CA GLU A 81 -25.19 -6.72 -30.22
C GLU A 81 -26.17 -5.84 -31.03
N GLY A 82 -25.79 -4.60 -31.34
CA GLY A 82 -26.58 -3.68 -32.16
C GLY A 82 -26.51 -3.93 -33.68
N SER A 83 -25.55 -4.71 -34.16
CA SER A 83 -25.35 -4.97 -35.61
C SER A 83 -25.97 -6.27 -36.11
N GLY A 84 -26.66 -7.03 -35.25
CA GLY A 84 -27.27 -8.32 -35.59
C GLY A 84 -28.80 -8.30 -35.68
N ARG A 85 -29.43 -7.13 -35.82
CA ARG A 85 -30.90 -6.98 -35.78
C ARG A 85 -31.52 -6.34 -37.02
N ASP A 86 -30.81 -6.43 -38.15
CA ASP A 86 -31.33 -6.11 -39.48
C ASP A 86 -31.16 -7.34 -40.39
N GLU A 87 -31.99 -8.37 -40.18
CA GLU A 87 -32.36 -9.37 -41.20
C GLU A 87 -33.87 -9.57 -41.19
#